data_AF-A0A8S3GZA2-F1
#
_entry.id   AF-A0A8S3GZA2-F1
#
_cell.length_a   1.000
_cell.length_b   1.000
_cell.length_c   1.000
_cell.angle_alpha   90.00
_cell.angle_beta   90.00
_cell.angle_gamma   90.00
#
_symmetry.space_group_name_H-M   'P 1'
#
loop_
_entity.id
_entity.type
_entity.pdbx_description
1 polymer ?
#
loop_
_entity_poly.entity_id
_entity_poly.type
_entity_poly.pdbx_seq_one_letter_code
_entity_poly.pdbx_strand_id
1 'polypeptide(L)'
;MANHTNHNVENFNVEQALRAYQECLVPLHYHELWSEIVNDFKNVDVTLNQRTTDINFQQFYNKQTLDEEEDSALIFGTNRVTFADNYNALSRNIGLFDLVLIEINHKTYFGMIVHAEQTKVKVASREECLNNNYASNTNSNELQFDLHTTIGIYVSRECSDAIQNYRKENKDKKLPIIKLSNITSSRRMISAIHNIHEWPQYRSLLKPMTEDLYFQLPQGYDPVNVIPEYGFNKSQSEAIAIAEYMFDDLQEHLHMVHGPPGTGKSRTIAGIVLKLLRKLPESGRKEKILLCAPSNNACDELCRRILDEIKKQDFPYRRG
;
A
#
# COMPACT_ATOMS: atom_id res chain seq x y z
N MET A 1 -48.47 -17.02 -18.37
CA MET A 1 -47.99 -16.55 -19.68
C MET A 1 -47.70 -15.06 -19.59
N ALA A 2 -46.46 -14.71 -19.33
CA ALA A 2 -45.91 -13.38 -19.58
C ALA A 2 -44.47 -13.62 -20.06
N ASN A 3 -44.30 -13.68 -21.38
CA ASN A 3 -43.00 -13.80 -22.01
C ASN A 3 -42.30 -12.44 -21.88
N HIS A 4 -41.43 -12.30 -20.89
CA HIS A 4 -40.37 -11.30 -20.97
C HIS A 4 -39.24 -11.89 -21.81
N THR A 5 -39.25 -11.55 -23.09
CA THR A 5 -38.21 -11.88 -24.05
C THR A 5 -36.90 -11.19 -23.66
N ASN A 6 -35.90 -12.00 -23.32
CA ASN A 6 -34.48 -11.65 -23.16
C ASN A 6 -33.90 -11.13 -24.49
N HIS A 7 -34.13 -9.86 -24.84
CA HIS A 7 -33.62 -9.31 -26.11
C HIS A 7 -32.63 -8.14 -26.01
N ASN A 8 -32.06 -7.85 -24.84
CA ASN A 8 -31.03 -6.81 -24.71
C ASN A 8 -29.67 -7.27 -24.15
N VAL A 9 -29.44 -8.58 -23.96
CA VAL A 9 -28.26 -9.09 -23.24
C VAL A 9 -27.20 -9.74 -24.14
N GLU A 10 -27.52 -10.01 -25.41
CA GLU A 10 -26.62 -10.77 -26.32
C GLU A 10 -25.51 -9.94 -26.99
N ASN A 11 -25.54 -8.60 -26.92
CA ASN A 11 -24.58 -7.74 -27.63
C ASN A 11 -23.68 -6.88 -26.70
N PHE A 12 -23.39 -7.34 -25.48
CA PHE A 12 -22.42 -6.64 -24.63
C PHE A 12 -20.99 -7.00 -25.06
N ASN A 13 -20.38 -6.12 -25.86
CA ASN A 13 -19.01 -6.27 -26.32
C ASN A 13 -18.02 -5.94 -25.18
N VAL A 14 -17.43 -7.00 -24.59
CA VAL A 14 -16.47 -6.90 -23.49
C VAL A 14 -15.23 -6.09 -23.87
N GLU A 15 -14.75 -6.20 -25.11
CA GLU A 15 -13.62 -5.39 -25.58
C GLU A 15 -13.99 -3.90 -25.66
N GLN A 16 -15.19 -3.59 -26.15
CA GLN A 16 -15.66 -2.20 -26.19
C GLN A 16 -15.86 -1.62 -24.79
N ALA A 17 -16.37 -2.42 -23.85
CA ALA A 17 -16.52 -2.01 -22.46
C ALA A 17 -15.16 -1.80 -21.77
N LEU A 18 -14.18 -2.68 -22.02
CA LEU A 18 -12.82 -2.53 -21.52
C LEU A 18 -12.14 -1.29 -22.12
N ARG A 19 -12.32 -1.02 -23.42
CA ARG A 19 -11.81 0.20 -24.06
C ARG A 19 -12.45 1.45 -23.47
N ALA A 20 -13.77 1.50 -23.35
CA ALA A 20 -14.47 2.63 -22.73
C ALA A 20 -14.03 2.84 -21.27
N TYR A 21 -13.77 1.76 -20.53
CA TYR A 21 -13.19 1.83 -19.19
C TYR A 21 -11.77 2.44 -19.21
N GLN A 22 -10.90 1.97 -20.09
CA GLN A 22 -9.53 2.48 -20.22
C GLN A 22 -9.48 3.93 -20.71
N GLU A 23 -10.38 4.33 -21.61
CA GLU A 23 -10.44 5.67 -22.17
C GLU A 23 -11.11 6.69 -21.24
N CYS A 24 -12.04 6.25 -20.37
CA CYS A 24 -12.78 7.17 -19.50
C CYS A 24 -12.35 7.10 -18.03
N LEU A 25 -12.30 5.90 -17.43
CA LEU A 25 -12.10 5.76 -15.98
C LEU A 25 -10.64 5.94 -15.57
N VAL A 26 -9.68 5.52 -16.41
CA VAL A 26 -8.26 5.76 -16.12
C VAL A 26 -7.94 7.26 -16.09
N PRO A 27 -8.34 8.08 -17.09
CA PRO A 27 -8.19 9.53 -17.01
C PRO A 27 -8.94 10.18 -15.83
N LEU A 28 -10.14 9.70 -15.49
CA LEU A 28 -10.87 10.19 -14.32
C LEU A 28 -10.12 9.91 -13.02
N HIS A 29 -9.52 8.73 -12.84
CA HIS A 29 -8.67 8.45 -11.68
C HIS A 29 -7.42 9.33 -11.64
N TYR A 30 -6.82 9.64 -12.78
CA TYR A 30 -5.72 10.62 -12.84
C TYR A 30 -6.20 12.03 -12.47
N HIS A 31 -7.43 12.40 -12.85
CA HIS A 31 -8.02 13.67 -12.45
C HIS A 31 -8.34 13.73 -10.96
N GLU A 32 -8.85 12.64 -10.36
CA GLU A 32 -9.06 12.53 -8.91
C GLU A 32 -7.73 12.60 -8.16
N LEU A 33 -6.71 11.88 -8.63
CA LEU A 33 -5.34 11.96 -8.10
C LEU A 33 -4.81 13.40 -8.18
N TRP A 34 -5.00 14.07 -9.32
CA TRP A 34 -4.62 15.47 -9.47
C TRP A 34 -5.36 16.37 -8.48
N SER A 35 -6.66 16.18 -8.31
CA SER A 35 -7.47 16.93 -7.35
C SER A 35 -7.00 16.72 -5.91
N GLU A 36 -6.67 15.48 -5.53
CA GLU A 36 -6.08 15.12 -4.24
C GLU A 36 -4.74 15.84 -4.04
N ILE A 37 -3.83 15.76 -5.02
CA ILE A 37 -2.53 16.44 -4.98
C ILE A 37 -2.70 17.96 -4.83
N VAL A 38 -3.63 18.57 -5.57
CA VAL A 38 -3.91 20.01 -5.50
C VAL A 38 -4.48 20.40 -4.14
N ASN A 39 -5.34 19.57 -3.56
CA ASN A 39 -5.89 19.83 -2.22
C ASN A 39 -4.80 19.68 -1.14
N ASP A 40 -3.97 18.66 -1.24
CA ASP A 40 -2.80 18.51 -0.37
C ASP A 40 -1.87 19.71 -0.47
N PHE A 41 -1.61 20.18 -1.70
CA PHE A 41 -0.81 21.37 -1.96
C PHE A 41 -1.39 22.63 -1.29
N LYS A 42 -2.70 22.86 -1.42
CA LYS A 42 -3.37 23.99 -0.73
C LYS A 42 -3.23 23.93 0.79
N ASN A 43 -3.09 22.73 1.35
CA ASN A 43 -2.92 22.52 2.79
C ASN A 43 -1.46 22.59 3.26
N VAL A 44 -0.48 22.60 2.35
CA VAL A 44 0.96 22.67 2.69
C VAL A 44 1.33 24.01 3.33
N ASP A 45 0.66 25.11 2.96
CA ASP A 45 1.00 26.48 3.41
C ASP A 45 0.99 26.66 4.94
N VAL A 46 0.20 25.86 5.65
CA VAL A 46 0.08 25.91 7.12
C VAL A 46 1.15 25.06 7.83
N THR A 47 1.80 24.13 7.13
CA THR A 47 2.70 23.10 7.71
C THR A 47 4.06 22.98 7.02
N LEU A 48 4.45 23.97 6.20
CA LEU A 48 5.72 24.01 5.44
C LEU A 48 6.94 23.55 6.28
N ASN A 49 7.19 24.19 7.42
CA ASN A 49 8.35 23.88 8.30
C ASN A 49 8.37 22.44 8.86
N GLN A 50 7.23 21.76 8.87
CA GLN A 50 7.09 20.37 9.31
C GLN A 50 7.33 19.37 8.16
N ARG A 51 7.23 19.83 6.91
CA ARG A 51 7.39 19.02 5.69
C ARG A 51 8.71 19.26 4.96
N THR A 52 9.46 20.30 5.34
CA THR A 52 10.77 20.59 4.79
C THR A 52 11.85 19.69 5.38
N THR A 53 12.72 19.16 4.51
CA THR A 53 13.95 18.47 4.90
C THR A 53 15.09 18.78 3.95
N ASP A 54 16.31 18.76 4.46
CA ASP A 54 17.50 18.98 3.64
C ASP A 54 17.99 17.68 3.00
N ILE A 55 18.34 17.76 1.72
CA ILE A 55 18.99 16.66 0.99
C ILE A 55 20.38 17.12 0.56
N ASN A 56 21.37 16.27 0.81
CA ASN A 56 22.68 16.39 0.17
C ASN A 56 22.69 15.55 -1.10
N PHE A 57 22.46 16.17 -2.25
CA PHE A 57 22.56 15.52 -3.55
C PHE A 57 24.01 15.13 -3.82
N GLN A 58 24.25 13.95 -4.39
CA GLN A 58 25.61 13.41 -4.53
C GLN A 58 25.91 13.00 -5.97
N GLN A 59 25.04 12.19 -6.58
CA GLN A 59 25.25 11.63 -7.91
C GLN A 59 24.15 12.11 -8.86
N PHE A 60 24.51 12.41 -10.11
CA PHE A 60 23.58 12.84 -11.14
C PHE A 60 23.68 11.89 -12.32
N TYR A 61 22.54 11.42 -12.80
CA TYR A 61 22.45 10.59 -13.98
C TYR A 61 21.57 11.29 -15.01
N ASN A 62 22.14 11.49 -16.20
CA ASN A 62 21.36 11.94 -17.34
C ASN A 62 20.44 10.82 -17.82
N LYS A 63 19.25 11.22 -18.29
CA LYS A 63 18.08 10.44 -18.73
C LYS A 63 18.32 8.95 -19.08
N GLN A 64 17.51 8.09 -18.46
CA GLN A 64 17.10 6.75 -18.94
C GLN A 64 15.56 6.68 -18.90
N THR A 65 14.87 7.55 -19.64
CA THR A 65 13.41 7.41 -19.82
C THR A 65 13.13 6.66 -21.10
N LEU A 66 12.01 5.93 -21.12
CA LEU A 66 11.50 5.27 -22.31
C LEU A 66 10.96 6.27 -23.34
N ASP A 67 10.56 7.46 -22.90
CA ASP A 67 10.06 8.53 -23.74
C ASP A 67 11.17 9.54 -24.05
N GLU A 68 11.51 9.71 -25.32
CA GLU A 68 12.53 10.65 -25.79
C GLU A 68 12.05 12.11 -25.69
N GLU A 69 10.74 12.36 -25.72
CA GLU A 69 10.15 13.71 -25.75
C GLU A 69 10.15 14.41 -24.38
N GLU A 70 10.15 13.65 -23.27
CA GLU A 70 10.01 14.21 -21.92
C GLU A 70 11.35 14.45 -21.20
N ASP A 71 11.90 15.67 -21.24
CA ASP A 71 13.25 16.01 -20.77
C ASP A 71 13.42 15.96 -19.23
N SER A 72 13.73 14.77 -18.71
CA SER A 72 13.88 14.49 -17.26
C SER A 72 15.26 13.92 -16.89
N ALA A 73 15.60 14.03 -15.61
CA ALA A 73 16.87 13.60 -15.05
C ALA A 73 16.65 12.82 -13.74
N LEU A 74 17.52 11.84 -13.48
CA LEU A 74 17.53 11.08 -12.23
C LEU A 74 18.70 11.54 -11.37
N ILE A 75 18.39 12.01 -10.17
CA ILE A 75 19.40 12.52 -9.24
C ILE A 75 19.37 11.66 -8.00
N PHE A 76 20.54 11.27 -7.50
CA PHE A 76 20.67 10.58 -6.22
C PHE A 76 21.24 11.52 -5.17
N GLY A 77 20.68 11.40 -3.98
CA GLY A 77 21.10 12.15 -2.81
C GLY A 77 20.99 11.32 -1.55
N THR A 78 21.48 11.91 -0.47
CA THR A 78 21.35 11.37 0.87
C THR A 78 20.58 12.37 1.70
N ASN A 79 19.60 11.86 2.43
CA ASN A 79 18.85 12.59 3.42
C ASN A 79 19.18 12.03 4.80
N ARG A 80 19.44 12.91 5.76
CA ARG A 80 19.63 12.54 7.17
C ARG A 80 18.57 13.24 7.99
N VAL A 81 17.73 12.45 8.67
CA VAL A 81 16.72 12.97 9.59
C VAL A 81 17.02 12.43 10.99
N THR A 82 17.15 13.34 11.94
CA THR A 82 17.27 13.01 13.35
C THR A 82 15.90 13.14 14.01
N PHE A 83 15.42 12.05 14.60
CA PHE A 83 14.18 12.02 15.38
C PHE A 83 14.51 12.30 16.84
N ALA A 84 13.88 13.31 17.41
CA ALA A 84 13.54 13.33 18.84
C ALA A 84 12.12 12.77 18.97
N ASP A 85 11.70 12.29 20.15
CA ASP A 85 10.41 11.60 20.42
C ASP A 85 9.11 12.36 20.01
N ASN A 86 9.23 13.51 19.34
CA ASN A 86 8.14 14.22 18.68
C ASN A 86 7.75 13.57 17.34
N TYR A 87 6.50 13.10 17.27
CA TYR A 87 5.81 12.62 16.07
C TYR A 87 5.92 13.55 14.83
N ASN A 88 6.18 14.85 15.03
CA ASN A 88 6.39 15.83 13.95
C ASN A 88 7.63 15.54 13.08
N ALA A 89 8.56 14.69 13.51
CA ALA A 89 9.71 14.29 12.68
C ALA A 89 9.34 13.28 11.58
N LEU A 90 8.20 12.59 11.69
CA LEU A 90 7.72 11.65 10.65
C LEU A 90 7.31 12.36 9.36
N SER A 91 6.77 13.59 9.44
CA SER A 91 6.36 14.37 8.27
C SER A 91 7.56 14.84 7.42
N ARG A 92 8.78 14.82 7.99
CA ARG A 92 10.04 15.12 7.29
C ARG A 92 10.62 13.90 6.58
N ASN A 93 10.12 12.70 6.87
CA ASN A 93 10.65 11.49 6.27
C ASN A 93 10.21 11.36 4.80
N ILE A 94 11.20 11.20 3.93
CA ILE A 94 11.00 10.99 2.51
C ILE A 94 10.85 9.50 2.25
N GLY A 95 9.74 9.14 1.60
CA GLY A 95 9.42 7.78 1.17
C GLY A 95 9.37 7.66 -0.35
N LEU A 96 9.29 6.40 -0.80
CA LEU A 96 9.09 6.08 -2.19
C LEU A 96 7.78 6.71 -2.71
N PHE A 97 7.82 7.30 -3.90
CA PHE A 97 6.71 8.00 -4.56
C PHE A 97 6.17 9.21 -3.78
N ASP A 98 6.99 9.82 -2.91
CA ASP A 98 6.72 11.17 -2.45
C ASP A 98 6.87 12.17 -3.61
N LEU A 99 5.89 13.06 -3.74
CA LEU A 99 5.99 14.27 -4.55
C LEU A 99 6.62 15.36 -3.71
N VAL A 100 7.59 16.07 -4.27
CA VAL A 100 8.35 17.09 -3.56
C VAL A 100 8.50 18.36 -4.38
N LEU A 101 8.64 19.48 -3.69
CA LEU A 101 9.11 20.74 -4.27
C LEU A 101 10.56 20.97 -3.91
N ILE A 102 11.26 21.58 -4.84
CA ILE A 102 12.65 21.99 -4.70
C ILE A 102 12.70 23.47 -5.02
N GLU A 103 13.12 24.29 -4.06
CA GLU A 103 13.26 25.74 -4.27
C GLU A 103 14.74 26.10 -4.45
N ILE A 104 15.05 26.74 -5.57
CA ILE A 104 16.41 27.17 -5.92
C ILE A 104 16.31 28.59 -6.47
N ASN A 105 16.99 29.54 -5.82
CA ASN A 105 17.04 30.93 -6.27
C ASN A 105 15.63 31.53 -6.54
N HIS A 106 14.67 31.28 -5.64
CA HIS A 106 13.27 31.72 -5.75
C HIS A 106 12.47 31.11 -6.91
N LYS A 107 13.01 30.08 -7.57
CA LYS A 107 12.28 29.27 -8.54
C LYS A 107 11.97 27.90 -7.94
N THR A 108 10.74 27.46 -8.13
CA THR A 108 10.24 26.18 -7.59
C THR A 108 10.17 25.14 -8.69
N TYR A 109 10.64 23.94 -8.37
CA TYR A 109 10.62 22.78 -9.25
C TYR A 109 9.90 21.62 -8.58
N PHE A 110 9.25 20.78 -9.38
CA PHE A 110 8.66 19.53 -8.92
C PHE A 110 9.64 18.37 -9.08
N GLY A 111 9.56 17.42 -8.16
CA GLY A 111 10.22 16.13 -8.30
C GLY A 111 9.38 15.00 -7.71
N MET A 112 9.71 13.79 -8.13
CA MET A 112 9.12 12.56 -7.60
C MET A 112 10.22 11.62 -7.13
N ILE A 113 10.10 11.15 -5.89
CA ILE A 113 11.01 10.16 -5.33
C ILE A 113 10.70 8.80 -5.93
N VAL A 114 11.68 8.20 -6.59
CA VAL A 114 11.57 6.88 -7.24
C VAL A 114 12.47 5.82 -6.67
N HIS A 115 13.34 6.21 -5.75
CA HIS A 115 14.12 5.30 -4.94
C HIS A 115 14.21 5.89 -3.53
N ALA A 116 14.00 5.07 -2.51
CA ALA A 116 14.17 5.43 -1.12
C ALA A 116 14.63 4.19 -0.37
N GLU A 117 15.91 4.15 -0.01
CA GLU A 117 16.52 3.06 0.73
C GLU A 117 17.01 3.58 2.08
N GLN A 118 16.44 3.03 3.15
CA GLN A 118 16.79 3.39 4.52
C GLN A 118 17.87 2.45 5.04
N THR A 119 19.02 3.02 5.38
CA THR A 119 20.04 2.30 6.14
C THR A 119 19.87 2.64 7.61
N LYS A 120 19.61 1.61 8.44
CA LYS A 120 19.47 1.78 9.90
C LYS A 120 20.81 2.28 10.46
N VAL A 121 20.83 3.45 11.08
CA VAL A 121 21.97 3.96 11.84
C VAL A 121 21.61 4.06 13.32
N LYS A 122 22.65 3.85 14.15
CA LYS A 122 22.68 3.68 15.61
C LYS A 122 21.60 4.46 16.39
N VAL A 123 21.04 3.80 17.40
CA VAL A 123 20.44 4.48 18.56
C VAL A 123 21.58 5.18 19.28
N ALA A 124 21.61 6.52 19.26
CA ALA A 124 22.65 7.26 19.96
C ALA A 124 22.44 7.09 21.47
N SER A 125 23.44 6.53 22.16
CA SER A 125 23.44 6.48 23.63
C SER A 125 23.90 7.81 24.20
N ARG A 126 23.47 8.13 25.44
CA ARG A 126 23.73 9.38 26.16
C ARG A 126 25.22 9.79 26.20
N GLU A 127 26.15 8.84 26.10
CA GLU A 127 27.60 9.09 26.13
C GLU A 127 28.16 9.61 24.80
N GLU A 128 27.59 9.22 23.65
CA GLU A 128 28.05 9.68 22.32
C GLU A 128 27.57 11.12 22.03
N CYS A 129 26.43 11.54 22.58
CA CYS A 129 25.89 12.90 22.42
C CYS A 129 26.72 13.98 23.14
N LEU A 130 27.36 13.63 24.27
CA LEU A 130 28.19 14.56 25.06
C LEU A 130 29.53 14.89 24.38
N ASN A 131 30.08 13.97 23.58
CA ASN A 131 31.39 14.14 22.93
C ASN A 131 31.36 14.98 21.64
N ASN A 132 30.20 15.23 21.05
CA ASN A 132 30.07 15.94 19.76
C ASN A 132 29.66 17.43 19.88
N ASN A 133 29.75 18.04 21.06
CA ASN A 133 29.39 19.47 21.29
C ASN A 133 27.97 19.87 20.84
N TYR A 134 27.05 18.92 20.67
CA TYR A 134 25.62 19.20 20.51
C TYR A 134 24.95 19.26 21.89
N ALA A 135 25.41 20.19 22.74
CA ALA A 135 24.75 20.47 24.01
C ALA A 135 23.80 21.66 23.84
N SER A 136 22.56 21.39 23.42
CA SER A 136 21.44 22.24 23.85
C SER A 136 21.03 21.78 25.24
N ASN A 137 21.01 22.72 26.20
CA ASN A 137 20.60 22.52 27.59
C ASN A 137 19.12 22.10 27.73
N THR A 138 18.78 20.88 27.36
CA THR A 138 17.47 20.29 27.64
C THR A 138 17.65 18.97 28.37
N ASN A 139 17.28 18.96 29.64
CA ASN A 139 17.25 17.78 30.51
C ASN A 139 16.11 16.82 30.10
N SER A 140 16.19 16.21 28.92
CA SER A 140 15.27 15.15 28.54
C SER A 140 16.04 13.87 28.22
N ASN A 141 15.62 12.77 28.84
CA ASN A 141 16.07 11.40 28.54
C ASN A 141 15.51 10.95 27.17
N GLU A 142 15.72 11.73 26.11
CA GLU A 142 15.13 11.47 24.78
C GLU A 142 16.05 10.56 23.95
N LEU A 143 15.48 9.49 23.42
CA LEU A 143 16.15 8.60 22.47
C LEU A 143 16.24 9.32 21.12
N GLN A 144 17.45 9.53 20.63
CA GLN A 144 17.67 10.08 19.29
C GLN A 144 17.93 8.97 18.27
N PHE A 145 17.16 9.00 17.18
CA PHE A 145 17.36 8.12 16.03
C PHE A 145 17.89 8.92 14.85
N ASP A 146 18.99 8.47 14.25
CA ASP A 146 19.47 9.02 12.98
C ASP A 146 19.11 8.06 11.83
N LEU A 147 18.22 8.48 10.94
CA LEU A 147 18.02 7.77 9.67
C LEU A 147 18.94 8.34 8.60
N HIS A 148 19.60 7.45 7.87
CA HIS A 148 20.30 7.76 6.64
C HIS A 148 19.54 7.11 5.48
N THR A 149 18.97 7.94 4.62
CA THR A 149 18.17 7.50 3.49
C THR A 149 18.89 7.89 2.20
N THR A 150 19.22 6.89 1.39
CA THR A 150 19.59 7.11 -0.01
C THR A 150 18.31 7.31 -0.80
N ILE A 151 18.23 8.41 -1.53
CA ILE A 151 17.06 8.73 -2.34
C ILE A 151 17.47 8.90 -3.81
N GLY A 152 16.59 8.47 -4.71
CA GLY A 152 16.63 8.81 -6.12
C GLY A 152 15.39 9.63 -6.47
N ILE A 153 15.58 10.76 -7.13
CA ILE A 153 14.51 11.70 -7.50
C ILE A 153 14.51 11.93 -9.00
N TYR A 154 13.34 11.77 -9.63
CA TYR A 154 13.11 12.28 -10.97
C TYR A 154 12.72 13.75 -10.91
N VAL A 155 13.41 14.57 -11.69
CA VAL A 155 13.13 16.01 -11.88
C VAL A 155 13.22 16.36 -13.36
N SER A 156 12.76 17.55 -13.75
CA SER A 156 13.03 18.07 -15.09
C SER A 156 14.52 18.33 -15.30
N ARG A 157 14.99 18.33 -16.56
CA ARG A 157 16.38 18.70 -16.87
C ARG A 157 16.75 20.08 -16.38
N GLU A 158 15.85 21.06 -16.54
CA GLU A 158 16.04 22.41 -16.03
C GLU A 158 16.30 22.43 -14.52
N CYS A 159 15.54 21.62 -13.76
CA CYS A 159 15.76 21.47 -12.32
C CYS A 159 17.12 20.85 -12.02
N SER A 160 17.51 19.79 -12.75
CA SER A 160 18.82 19.15 -12.59
C SER A 160 19.97 20.14 -12.81
N ASP A 161 19.91 20.92 -13.89
CA ASP A 161 20.94 21.91 -14.20
C ASP A 161 21.00 23.01 -13.12
N ALA A 162 19.84 23.45 -12.63
CA ALA A 162 19.75 24.40 -11.52
C ALA A 162 20.37 23.84 -10.22
N ILE A 163 20.11 22.58 -9.86
CA ILE A 163 20.71 21.91 -8.70
C ILE A 163 22.24 21.82 -8.87
N GLN A 164 22.72 21.45 -10.05
CA GLN A 164 24.16 21.36 -10.32
C GLN A 164 24.85 22.72 -10.18
N ASN A 165 24.25 23.79 -10.68
CA ASN A 165 24.80 25.14 -10.55
C ASN A 165 24.76 25.64 -9.10
N TYR A 166 23.64 25.45 -8.40
CA TYR A 166 23.53 25.78 -6.98
C TYR A 166 24.63 25.10 -6.14
N ARG A 167 24.94 23.82 -6.41
CA ARG A 167 26.01 23.09 -5.71
C ARG A 167 27.42 23.60 -6.01
N LYS A 168 27.67 24.19 -7.19
CA LYS A 168 28.97 24.79 -7.51
C LYS A 168 29.19 26.08 -6.72
N GLU A 169 28.12 26.83 -6.50
CA GLU A 169 28.14 28.13 -5.82
C GLU A 169 28.10 27.99 -4.29
N ASN A 170 27.44 26.97 -3.75
CA ASN A 170 27.22 26.78 -2.33
C ASN A 170 28.11 25.70 -1.72
N LYS A 171 28.85 26.04 -0.65
CA LYS A 171 29.70 25.08 0.10
C LYS A 171 28.86 24.09 0.91
N ASP A 172 27.71 24.52 1.41
CA ASP A 172 26.74 23.66 2.08
C ASP A 172 25.93 22.95 0.99
N LYS A 173 26.38 21.76 0.57
CA LYS A 173 25.82 20.97 -0.55
C LYS A 173 24.38 20.48 -0.30
N LYS A 174 23.73 20.99 0.74
CA LYS A 174 22.38 20.68 1.16
C LYS A 174 21.41 21.60 0.44
N LEU A 175 20.29 21.03 0.04
CA LEU A 175 19.19 21.77 -0.56
C LEU A 175 17.90 21.41 0.19
N PRO A 176 17.12 22.42 0.64
CA PRO A 176 15.83 22.15 1.24
C PRO A 176 14.87 21.63 0.17
N ILE A 177 14.13 20.59 0.53
CA ILE A 177 12.99 20.12 -0.25
C ILE A 177 11.76 20.07 0.62
N ILE A 178 10.59 20.23 0.00
CA ILE A 178 9.31 20.25 0.69
C ILE A 178 8.51 19.04 0.23
N LYS A 179 8.16 18.14 1.14
CA LYS A 179 7.24 17.04 0.84
C LYS A 179 5.82 17.56 0.64
N LEU A 180 5.21 17.20 -0.49
CA LEU A 180 3.83 17.56 -0.82
C LEU A 180 2.86 16.46 -0.41
N SER A 181 2.93 15.31 -1.09
CA SER A 181 2.03 14.17 -0.92
C SER A 181 2.74 12.86 -1.30
N ASN A 182 2.10 11.72 -1.04
CA ASN A 182 2.61 10.41 -1.44
C ASN A 182 1.59 9.71 -2.34
N ILE A 183 1.98 9.33 -3.56
CA ILE A 183 1.06 8.75 -4.54
C ILE A 183 1.07 7.21 -4.55
N THR A 184 1.67 6.56 -3.54
CA THR A 184 1.79 5.09 -3.51
C THR A 184 0.44 4.39 -3.57
N SER A 185 -0.54 4.86 -2.80
CA SER A 185 -1.89 4.27 -2.78
C SER A 185 -2.56 4.35 -4.15
N SER A 186 -2.55 5.53 -4.76
CA SER A 186 -3.16 5.76 -6.08
C SER A 186 -2.44 4.98 -7.18
N ARG A 187 -1.10 4.92 -7.15
CA ARG A 187 -0.32 4.04 -8.05
C ARG A 187 -0.70 2.57 -7.91
N ARG A 188 -0.90 2.07 -6.68
CA ARG A 188 -1.34 0.68 -6.45
C ARG A 188 -2.73 0.43 -7.02
N MET A 189 -3.66 1.37 -6.85
CA MET A 189 -5.01 1.26 -7.43
C MET A 189 -4.97 1.26 -8.96
N ILE A 190 -4.25 2.21 -9.56
CA ILE A 190 -4.07 2.28 -11.02
C ILE A 190 -3.41 1.00 -11.55
N SER A 191 -2.38 0.49 -10.88
CA SER A 191 -1.72 -0.76 -11.27
C SER A 191 -2.64 -1.97 -11.16
N ALA A 192 -3.44 -2.08 -10.09
CA ALA A 192 -4.38 -3.19 -9.92
C ALA A 192 -5.46 -3.18 -11.02
N ILE A 193 -5.94 -1.99 -11.37
CA ILE A 193 -6.90 -1.79 -12.46
C ILE A 193 -6.27 -2.11 -13.82
N HIS A 194 -5.07 -1.57 -14.08
CA HIS A 194 -4.39 -1.77 -15.36
C HIS A 194 -4.14 -3.26 -15.63
N ASN A 195 -3.72 -3.99 -14.59
CA ASN A 195 -3.40 -5.42 -14.68
C ASN A 195 -4.62 -6.33 -14.43
N ILE A 196 -5.83 -5.79 -14.32
CA ILE A 196 -7.02 -6.60 -13.98
C ILE A 196 -7.28 -7.70 -15.01
N HIS A 197 -6.92 -7.47 -16.27
CA HIS A 197 -7.08 -8.39 -17.38
C HIS A 197 -6.17 -9.64 -17.29
N GLU A 198 -5.11 -9.59 -16.46
CA GLU A 198 -4.22 -10.74 -16.21
C GLU A 198 -4.84 -11.77 -15.26
N TRP A 199 -5.88 -11.37 -14.51
CA TRP A 199 -6.55 -12.24 -13.56
C TRP A 199 -7.52 -13.19 -14.29
N PRO A 200 -7.45 -14.53 -14.13
CA PRO A 200 -8.24 -15.44 -14.98
C PRO A 200 -9.77 -15.24 -14.89
N GLN A 201 -10.27 -14.70 -13.78
CA GLN A 201 -11.70 -14.47 -13.50
C GLN A 201 -12.12 -13.01 -13.72
N TYR A 202 -11.28 -12.17 -14.35
CA TYR A 202 -11.59 -10.77 -14.59
C TYR A 202 -12.93 -10.56 -15.32
N ARG A 203 -13.29 -11.48 -16.25
CA ARG A 203 -14.60 -11.45 -16.93
C ARG A 203 -15.74 -11.56 -15.93
N SER A 204 -15.67 -12.52 -15.01
CA SER A 204 -16.70 -12.76 -13.99
C SER A 204 -16.81 -11.59 -13.02
N LEU A 205 -15.69 -10.90 -12.72
CA LEU A 205 -15.74 -9.67 -11.92
C LEU A 205 -16.44 -8.52 -12.65
N LEU A 206 -16.11 -8.29 -13.93
CA LEU A 206 -16.67 -7.18 -14.71
C LEU A 206 -18.12 -7.42 -15.13
N LYS A 207 -18.48 -8.67 -15.43
CA LYS A 207 -19.82 -9.09 -15.84
C LYS A 207 -20.20 -10.39 -15.13
N PRO A 208 -20.66 -10.29 -13.87
CA PRO A 208 -21.07 -11.46 -13.12
C PRO A 208 -22.30 -12.11 -13.74
N MET A 209 -22.24 -13.42 -13.95
CA MET A 209 -23.36 -14.24 -14.44
C MET A 209 -23.70 -15.33 -13.44
N THR A 210 -24.95 -15.82 -13.48
CA THR A 210 -25.42 -16.90 -12.60
C THR A 210 -24.71 -18.23 -12.85
N GLU A 211 -24.21 -18.43 -14.06
CA GLU A 211 -23.53 -19.64 -14.50
C GLU A 211 -22.02 -19.63 -14.18
N ASP A 212 -21.49 -18.52 -13.67
CA ASP A 212 -20.08 -18.38 -13.36
C ASP A 212 -19.71 -19.29 -12.18
N LEU A 213 -18.94 -20.35 -12.46
CA LEU A 213 -18.39 -21.24 -11.43
C LEU A 213 -17.70 -20.48 -10.30
N TYR A 214 -17.10 -19.32 -10.64
CA TYR A 214 -16.44 -18.43 -9.70
C TYR A 214 -17.33 -17.94 -8.53
N PHE A 215 -18.65 -17.88 -8.71
CA PHE A 215 -19.59 -17.47 -7.65
C PHE A 215 -20.43 -18.63 -7.12
N GLN A 216 -20.21 -19.85 -7.60
CA GLN A 216 -20.95 -21.01 -7.17
C GLN A 216 -20.35 -21.63 -5.90
N LEU A 217 -21.14 -22.46 -5.22
CA LEU A 217 -20.64 -23.21 -4.07
C LEU A 217 -19.60 -24.24 -4.55
N PRO A 218 -18.55 -24.51 -3.75
CA PRO A 218 -17.52 -25.46 -4.12
C PRO A 218 -18.07 -26.88 -4.25
N GLN A 219 -17.41 -27.69 -5.07
CA GLN A 219 -17.82 -29.06 -5.33
C GLN A 219 -17.82 -29.88 -4.03
N GLY A 220 -18.91 -30.62 -3.80
CA GLY A 220 -19.04 -31.50 -2.63
C GLY A 220 -19.50 -30.82 -1.34
N TYR A 221 -19.68 -29.50 -1.32
CA TYR A 221 -20.31 -28.81 -0.20
C TYR A 221 -21.83 -29.02 -0.19
N ASP A 222 -22.36 -29.55 0.92
CA ASP A 222 -23.80 -29.70 1.15
C ASP A 222 -24.29 -28.63 2.14
N PRO A 223 -25.11 -27.65 1.70
CA PRO A 223 -25.60 -26.58 2.57
C PRO A 223 -26.59 -27.06 3.65
N VAL A 224 -27.13 -28.28 3.53
CA VAL A 224 -28.12 -28.81 4.48
C VAL A 224 -27.46 -29.40 5.73
N ASN A 225 -26.26 -29.99 5.57
CA ASN A 225 -25.59 -30.79 6.59
C ASN A 225 -24.29 -30.14 7.10
N VAL A 226 -24.36 -28.89 7.56
CA VAL A 226 -23.21 -28.20 8.14
C VAL A 226 -23.00 -28.60 9.59
N ILE A 227 -21.84 -29.20 9.87
CA ILE A 227 -21.40 -29.52 11.23
C ILE A 227 -21.06 -28.19 11.94
N PRO A 228 -21.69 -27.87 13.08
CA PRO A 228 -21.37 -26.66 13.82
C PRO A 228 -19.93 -26.67 14.32
N GLU A 229 -19.19 -25.59 14.05
CA GLU A 229 -17.86 -25.39 14.59
C GLU A 229 -17.95 -24.92 16.04
N TYR A 230 -17.13 -25.49 16.92
CA TYR A 230 -17.20 -25.19 18.35
C TYR A 230 -17.01 -23.69 18.62
N GLY A 231 -17.96 -23.10 19.34
CA GLY A 231 -17.93 -21.67 19.69
C GLY A 231 -18.40 -20.74 18.57
N PHE A 232 -18.84 -21.25 17.42
CA PHE A 232 -19.45 -20.49 16.33
C PHE A 232 -20.94 -20.80 16.23
N ASN A 233 -21.73 -19.84 15.75
CA ASN A 233 -23.14 -20.10 15.45
C ASN A 233 -23.28 -20.80 14.08
N LYS A 234 -24.52 -21.16 13.69
CA LYS A 234 -24.79 -21.86 12.43
C LYS A 234 -24.25 -21.12 11.19
N SER A 235 -24.58 -19.84 11.01
CA SER A 235 -24.16 -19.08 9.82
C SER A 235 -22.65 -18.82 9.77
N GLN A 236 -22.01 -18.69 10.92
CA GLN A 236 -20.55 -18.60 11.01
C GLN A 236 -19.89 -19.94 10.67
N SER A 237 -20.46 -21.05 11.13
CA SER A 237 -19.98 -22.41 10.80
C SER A 237 -20.16 -22.72 9.31
N GLU A 238 -21.28 -22.30 8.70
CA GLU A 238 -21.50 -22.37 7.25
C GLU A 238 -20.39 -21.64 6.49
N ALA A 239 -20.08 -20.39 6.86
CA ALA A 239 -19.00 -19.63 6.22
C ALA A 239 -17.62 -20.30 6.37
N ILE A 240 -17.33 -20.90 7.53
CA ILE A 240 -16.07 -21.63 7.77
C ILE A 240 -16.01 -22.89 6.91
N ALA A 241 -17.11 -23.66 6.85
CA ALA A 241 -17.20 -24.86 6.04
C ALA A 241 -17.05 -24.52 4.55
N ILE A 242 -17.78 -23.54 4.02
CA ILE A 242 -17.65 -23.12 2.62
C ILE A 242 -16.20 -22.79 2.27
N ALA A 243 -15.50 -22.02 3.11
CA ALA A 243 -14.10 -21.69 2.89
C ALA A 243 -13.18 -22.93 2.90
N GLU A 244 -13.46 -23.91 3.78
CA GLU A 244 -12.74 -25.19 3.81
C GLU A 244 -12.90 -25.99 2.51
N TYR A 245 -14.11 -26.06 1.96
CA TYR A 245 -14.39 -26.76 0.70
C TYR A 245 -13.81 -26.00 -0.50
N MET A 246 -13.85 -24.67 -0.49
CA MET A 246 -13.21 -23.84 -1.52
C MET A 246 -11.69 -24.07 -1.59
N PHE A 247 -11.05 -24.36 -0.45
CA PHE A 247 -9.62 -24.66 -0.41
C PHE A 247 -9.26 -26.01 -1.06
N ASP A 248 -10.18 -26.98 -1.06
CA ASP A 248 -9.96 -28.30 -1.67
C ASP A 248 -10.40 -28.36 -3.15
N ASP A 249 -11.16 -27.36 -3.61
CA ASP A 249 -11.68 -27.33 -4.97
C ASP A 249 -10.57 -27.01 -5.98
N LEU A 250 -10.69 -27.58 -7.17
CA LEU A 250 -9.83 -27.29 -8.31
C LEU A 250 -10.21 -25.98 -8.99
N GLN A 251 -11.45 -25.50 -8.80
CA GLN A 251 -11.93 -24.23 -9.32
C GLN A 251 -11.62 -23.08 -8.36
N GLU A 252 -11.37 -21.89 -8.92
CA GLU A 252 -11.30 -20.67 -8.11
C GLU A 252 -12.71 -20.19 -7.74
N HIS A 253 -12.82 -19.62 -6.54
CA HIS A 253 -14.10 -19.23 -5.96
C HIS A 253 -14.04 -17.84 -5.29
N LEU A 254 -15.16 -17.12 -5.33
CA LEU A 254 -15.40 -15.90 -4.57
C LEU A 254 -16.68 -16.01 -3.76
N HIS A 255 -16.53 -15.89 -2.45
CA HIS A 255 -17.65 -15.93 -1.52
C HIS A 255 -17.81 -14.63 -0.74
N MET A 256 -19.06 -14.21 -0.52
CA MET A 256 -19.37 -12.97 0.18
C MET A 256 -19.81 -13.20 1.64
N VAL A 257 -18.90 -12.81 2.54
CA VAL A 257 -18.99 -12.58 3.99
C VAL A 257 -19.99 -11.52 4.51
N HIS A 258 -21.32 -11.61 4.34
CA HIS A 258 -22.20 -10.52 4.83
C HIS A 258 -22.78 -10.73 6.25
N GLY A 259 -22.89 -9.64 7.02
CA GLY A 259 -23.61 -9.63 8.30
C GLY A 259 -23.72 -8.24 8.95
N PRO A 260 -24.81 -7.95 9.69
CA PRO A 260 -24.99 -6.71 10.46
C PRO A 260 -23.83 -6.37 11.44
N PRO A 261 -23.75 -5.14 11.96
CA PRO A 261 -22.81 -4.80 13.04
C PRO A 261 -22.96 -5.74 14.24
N GLY A 262 -21.85 -6.12 14.88
CA GLY A 262 -21.86 -7.00 16.06
C GLY A 262 -22.05 -8.50 15.80
N THR A 263 -22.33 -8.95 14.57
CA THR A 263 -22.57 -10.37 14.22
C THR A 263 -21.33 -11.27 14.18
N GLY A 264 -20.17 -10.76 14.64
CA GLY A 264 -18.96 -11.57 14.76
C GLY A 264 -18.20 -11.80 13.46
N LYS A 265 -18.42 -11.04 12.38
CA LYS A 265 -17.71 -11.19 11.09
C LYS A 265 -16.19 -11.41 11.22
N SER A 266 -15.49 -10.54 11.96
CA SER A 266 -14.03 -10.69 12.16
C SER A 266 -13.66 -11.93 12.98
N ARG A 267 -14.56 -12.43 13.83
CA ARG A 267 -14.39 -13.72 14.52
C ARG A 267 -14.58 -14.88 13.54
N THR A 268 -15.56 -14.80 12.64
CA THR A 268 -15.75 -15.76 11.54
C THR A 268 -14.51 -15.84 10.64
N ILE A 269 -13.94 -14.70 10.27
CA ILE A 269 -12.68 -14.63 9.49
C ILE A 269 -11.55 -15.34 10.24
N ALA A 270 -11.41 -15.14 11.56
CA ALA A 270 -10.42 -15.86 12.36
C ALA A 270 -10.66 -17.38 12.36
N GLY A 271 -11.93 -17.82 12.42
CA GLY A 271 -12.31 -19.22 12.28
C GLY A 271 -11.94 -19.81 10.93
N ILE A 272 -12.19 -19.07 9.83
CA ILE A 272 -11.80 -19.45 8.47
C ILE A 272 -10.27 -19.62 8.41
N VAL A 273 -9.50 -18.61 8.83
CA VAL A 273 -8.03 -18.67 8.81
C VAL A 273 -7.52 -19.88 9.60
N LEU A 274 -8.03 -20.10 10.81
CA LEU A 274 -7.62 -21.23 11.64
C LEU A 274 -7.92 -22.58 10.97
N LYS A 275 -9.10 -22.70 10.35
CA LYS A 275 -9.51 -23.90 9.62
C LYS A 275 -8.58 -24.19 8.45
N LEU A 276 -8.26 -23.17 7.65
CA LEU A 276 -7.35 -23.30 6.52
C LEU A 276 -5.91 -23.59 6.95
N LEU A 277 -5.41 -22.96 8.02
CA LEU A 277 -4.08 -23.22 8.57
C LEU A 277 -3.90 -24.69 9.00
N ARG A 278 -4.96 -25.36 9.48
CA ARG A 278 -4.91 -26.79 9.83
C ARG A 278 -4.75 -27.71 8.62
N LYS A 279 -5.13 -27.25 7.42
CA LYS A 279 -5.07 -28.03 6.19
C LYS A 279 -3.78 -27.83 5.41
N LEU A 280 -3.03 -26.77 5.71
CA LEU A 280 -1.75 -26.52 5.04
C LEU A 280 -0.78 -27.70 5.29
N PRO A 281 -0.16 -28.28 4.25
CA PRO A 281 0.72 -29.44 4.40
C PRO A 281 1.93 -29.13 5.28
N GLU A 282 2.33 -30.07 6.14
CA GLU A 282 3.54 -29.94 6.96
C GLU A 282 4.84 -29.98 6.13
N SER A 283 4.78 -30.54 4.92
CA SER A 283 5.95 -30.83 4.09
C SER A 283 6.00 -29.96 2.83
N GLY A 284 6.90 -28.96 2.83
CA GLY A 284 7.51 -28.33 1.64
C GLY A 284 6.61 -27.52 0.69
N ARG A 285 5.29 -27.56 0.87
CA ARG A 285 4.32 -26.85 0.04
C ARG A 285 4.12 -25.42 0.59
N LYS A 286 4.16 -24.43 -0.30
CA LYS A 286 4.29 -22.99 0.02
C LYS A 286 2.96 -22.25 0.01
N GLU A 287 1.84 -22.92 0.27
CA GLU A 287 0.55 -22.26 0.36
C GLU A 287 0.56 -21.26 1.53
N LYS A 288 0.09 -20.05 1.27
CA LYS A 288 0.01 -18.95 2.24
C LYS A 288 -1.37 -18.32 2.15
N ILE A 289 -1.85 -17.82 3.28
CA ILE A 289 -3.09 -17.05 3.35
C ILE A 289 -2.72 -15.56 3.33
N LEU A 290 -3.26 -14.83 2.36
CA LEU A 290 -3.19 -13.36 2.34
C LEU A 290 -4.46 -12.79 2.98
N LEU A 291 -4.31 -12.09 4.11
CA LEU A 291 -5.40 -11.41 4.80
C LEU A 291 -5.23 -9.89 4.68
N CYS A 292 -6.25 -9.22 4.16
CA CYS A 292 -6.24 -7.78 3.92
C CYS A 292 -7.39 -7.09 4.65
N ALA A 293 -7.16 -5.84 5.09
CA ALA A 293 -8.19 -4.94 5.59
C ALA A 293 -7.88 -3.49 5.15
N PRO A 294 -8.87 -2.59 5.07
CA PRO A 294 -8.67 -1.23 4.57
C PRO A 294 -7.90 -0.31 5.51
N SER A 295 -7.73 -0.67 6.79
CA SER A 295 -6.99 0.14 7.77
C SER A 295 -6.09 -0.71 8.66
N ASN A 296 -5.00 -0.11 9.15
CA ASN A 296 -4.05 -0.76 10.06
C ASN A 296 -4.75 -1.28 11.32
N ASN A 297 -5.61 -0.46 11.94
CA ASN A 297 -6.36 -0.87 13.12
C ASN A 297 -7.25 -2.11 12.86
N ALA A 298 -7.81 -2.23 11.65
CA ALA A 298 -8.59 -3.41 11.28
C ALA A 298 -7.70 -4.65 11.08
N CYS A 299 -6.51 -4.49 10.50
CA CYS A 299 -5.51 -5.56 10.43
C CYS A 299 -5.09 -6.02 11.84
N ASP A 300 -4.77 -5.09 12.74
CA ASP A 300 -4.35 -5.39 14.11
C ASP A 300 -5.44 -6.15 14.87
N GLU A 301 -6.69 -5.72 14.73
CA GLU A 301 -7.84 -6.40 15.35
C GLU A 301 -8.04 -7.81 14.77
N LEU A 302 -7.86 -8.01 13.45
CA LEU A 302 -7.91 -9.34 12.84
C LEU A 302 -6.79 -10.23 13.36
N CYS A 303 -5.55 -9.73 13.40
CA CYS A 303 -4.39 -10.45 13.95
C CYS A 303 -4.63 -10.88 15.40
N ARG A 304 -5.12 -9.96 16.24
CA ARG A 304 -5.47 -10.22 17.63
C ARG A 304 -6.53 -11.33 17.75
N ARG A 305 -7.60 -11.27 16.95
CA ARG A 305 -8.65 -12.31 16.95
C ARG A 305 -8.13 -13.68 16.53
N ILE A 306 -7.25 -13.73 15.52
CA ILE A 306 -6.64 -14.98 15.09
C ILE A 306 -5.80 -15.57 16.23
N LEU A 307 -4.97 -14.76 16.89
CA LEU A 307 -4.17 -15.21 18.04
C LEU A 307 -5.05 -15.70 19.20
N ASP A 308 -6.16 -15.03 19.48
CA ASP A 308 -7.10 -15.46 20.52
C ASP A 308 -7.75 -16.81 20.19
N GLU A 309 -8.16 -17.03 18.94
CA GLU A 309 -8.76 -18.31 18.51
C GLU A 309 -7.72 -19.45 18.47
N ILE A 310 -6.47 -19.17 18.09
CA ILE A 310 -5.34 -20.12 18.19
C ILE A 310 -5.14 -20.57 19.64
N LYS A 311 -5.15 -19.63 20.60
CA LYS A 311 -4.99 -19.93 22.03
C LYS A 311 -6.15 -20.75 22.61
N LYS A 312 -7.39 -20.47 22.18
CA LYS A 312 -8.58 -21.17 22.68
C LYS A 312 -8.66 -22.63 22.24
N GLN A 313 -8.11 -22.94 21.06
CA GLN A 313 -8.26 -24.26 20.44
C GLN A 313 -6.99 -25.11 20.55
N ASP A 314 -6.11 -24.83 21.53
CA ASP A 314 -4.82 -25.50 21.76
C ASP A 314 -4.05 -25.79 20.47
N PHE A 315 -3.99 -24.80 19.57
CA PHE A 315 -3.29 -24.96 18.32
C PHE A 315 -1.80 -25.17 18.62
N PRO A 316 -1.18 -26.29 18.20
CA PRO A 316 0.22 -26.55 18.50
C PRO A 316 1.06 -25.43 17.89
N TYR A 317 1.79 -24.69 18.73
CA TYR A 317 2.70 -23.64 18.28
C TYR A 317 3.87 -24.31 17.55
N ARG A 318 3.73 -24.50 16.24
CA ARG A 318 4.75 -25.16 15.42
C ARG A 318 5.80 -24.13 15.05
N ARG A 319 6.94 -24.17 15.74
CA ARG A 319 8.12 -23.36 15.43
C ARG A 319 8.58 -23.71 14.01
N GLY A 320 8.59 -22.71 13.13
CA GLY A 320 9.26 -22.76 11.83
C GLY A 320 10.76 -22.53 11.95
#